data_AF-A0AAU7RAA1-F1
#
_entry.id   AF-A0AAU7RAA1-F1
#
_cell.length_a   1.000
_cell.length_b   1.000
_cell.length_c   1.000
_cell.angle_alpha   90.00
_cell.angle_beta   90.00
_cell.angle_gamma   90.00
#
_symmetry.space_group_name_H-M   'P 1'
#
loop_
_entity.id
_entity.type
_entity.pdbx_description
1 polymer ?
#
loop_
_entity_poly.entity_id
_entity_poly.type
_entity_poly.pdbx_seq_one_letter_code
_entity_poly.pdbx_strand_id
1 'polypeptide(L)'
;MTRAPVHVVRIAIAATLLAGCTPGVGIQDSSPSVVAAPAISAAGTSPEASATAVPTASPPQPPAPEAPAPAPQPFVLNLYEEGDFVPQYTFDWCVAASIQMAYNLTRPNSSGTWAGREQQNELWDMARARSSNAFNGANPLGWAQVLNEVGVGPYEVVSIADYNEALRTAANALAATGRPVGLVMWSGRHAWVMSGFQSVGDPRIHPRFEVTGVNVLDPLYPYGSGQWGPSPAPNTLQSPDELARQFVVREPRRWSSALPTGYMLVLPVATGDGVR
;
A
#
# COMPACT_ATOMS: atom_id res chain seq x y z
N MET A 1 -43.90 -2.26 44.02
CA MET A 1 -45.01 -2.83 43.22
C MET A 1 -45.53 -1.76 42.28
N THR A 2 -45.13 -1.80 41.00
CA THR A 2 -45.91 -1.38 39.80
C THR A 2 -45.00 -1.49 38.57
N ARG A 3 -45.19 -2.56 37.78
CA ARG A 3 -44.52 -2.80 36.50
C ARG A 3 -45.26 -2.04 35.40
N ALA A 4 -44.52 -1.30 34.57
CA ALA A 4 -45.01 -0.73 33.31
C ALA A 4 -44.99 -1.79 32.19
N PRO A 5 -45.90 -1.72 31.20
CA PRO A 5 -46.06 -2.75 30.18
C PRO A 5 -45.00 -2.63 29.07
N VAL A 6 -44.43 -3.77 28.68
CA VAL A 6 -43.53 -3.93 27.54
C VAL A 6 -44.39 -4.10 26.28
N HIS A 7 -44.35 -3.12 25.37
CA HIS A 7 -44.92 -3.25 24.04
C HIS A 7 -43.98 -4.08 23.15
N VAL A 8 -44.40 -5.31 22.85
CA VAL A 8 -43.74 -6.20 21.89
C VAL A 8 -44.14 -5.78 20.47
N VAL A 9 -43.22 -5.12 19.76
CA VAL A 9 -43.36 -4.84 18.33
C VAL A 9 -42.87 -6.08 17.56
N ARG A 10 -43.79 -6.73 16.84
CA ARG A 10 -43.50 -7.85 15.93
C ARG A 10 -43.11 -7.30 14.57
N ILE A 11 -41.87 -7.52 14.14
CA ILE A 11 -41.41 -7.24 12.77
C ILE A 11 -41.71 -8.48 11.92
N ALA A 12 -42.52 -8.29 10.87
CA ALA A 12 -42.77 -9.30 9.85
C ALA A 12 -41.63 -9.27 8.81
N ILE A 13 -40.97 -10.41 8.61
CA ILE A 13 -39.95 -10.61 7.58
C ILE A 13 -40.68 -11.08 6.31
N ALA A 14 -40.66 -10.27 5.26
CA ALA A 14 -41.06 -10.69 3.92
C ALA A 14 -39.82 -11.20 3.18
N ALA A 15 -39.76 -12.52 2.97
CA ALA A 15 -38.75 -13.17 2.14
C ALA A 15 -39.27 -13.30 0.71
N THR A 16 -38.62 -12.65 -0.25
CA THR A 16 -38.87 -12.85 -1.68
C THR A 16 -37.82 -13.80 -2.25
N LEU A 17 -38.26 -15.03 -2.52
CA LEU A 17 -37.56 -16.04 -3.31
C LEU A 17 -37.72 -15.71 -4.80
N LEU A 18 -36.62 -15.59 -5.52
CA LEU A 18 -36.60 -15.68 -6.98
C LEU A 18 -35.69 -16.85 -7.38
N ALA A 19 -36.35 -17.89 -7.90
CA ALA A 19 -35.75 -19.01 -8.60
C ALA A 19 -35.74 -18.71 -10.11
N GLY A 20 -34.69 -19.13 -10.83
CA GLY A 20 -34.65 -19.00 -12.28
C GLY A 20 -33.37 -19.49 -12.97
N CYS A 21 -33.35 -20.79 -13.27
CA CYS A 21 -32.82 -21.47 -14.46
C CYS A 21 -31.36 -21.27 -14.94
N THR A 22 -30.58 -22.33 -14.76
CA THR A 22 -29.40 -22.71 -15.56
C THR A 22 -29.80 -23.35 -16.90
N PRO A 23 -29.01 -23.13 -17.96
CA PRO A 23 -28.33 -24.23 -18.67
C PRO A 23 -26.84 -23.85 -18.85
N GLY A 24 -25.88 -24.72 -19.14
CA GLY A 24 -25.84 -26.09 -19.62
C GLY A 24 -24.39 -26.28 -20.08
N VAL A 25 -23.79 -27.39 -19.70
CA VAL A 25 -22.39 -27.75 -19.92
C VAL A 25 -22.02 -27.77 -21.41
N GLY A 26 -20.85 -27.25 -21.74
CA GLY A 26 -20.21 -27.40 -23.06
C GLY A 26 -18.71 -27.18 -22.97
N ILE A 27 -17.97 -28.22 -22.56
CA ILE A 27 -16.53 -28.32 -22.76
C ILE A 27 -16.29 -28.73 -24.22
N GLN A 28 -15.52 -27.94 -24.96
CA GLN A 28 -14.87 -28.42 -26.17
C GLN A 28 -13.40 -27.99 -26.17
N ASP A 29 -12.56 -28.97 -25.84
CA ASP A 29 -11.17 -29.11 -26.29
C ASP A 29 -11.12 -28.94 -27.80
N SER A 30 -10.16 -28.15 -28.31
CA SER A 30 -9.76 -28.20 -29.72
C SER A 30 -8.34 -27.66 -29.92
N SER A 31 -7.37 -28.56 -29.81
CA SER A 31 -6.12 -28.60 -30.56
C SER A 31 -5.60 -30.05 -30.46
N PRO A 32 -4.92 -30.63 -31.46
CA PRO A 32 -4.23 -30.00 -32.59
C PRO A 32 -4.62 -30.62 -33.96
N SER A 33 -4.21 -29.99 -35.06
CA SER A 33 -4.08 -30.70 -36.34
C SER A 33 -2.87 -30.19 -37.11
N VAL A 34 -1.88 -31.05 -37.20
CA VAL A 34 -0.67 -30.95 -38.03
C VAL A 34 -1.09 -31.26 -39.46
N VAL A 35 -0.79 -30.38 -40.42
CA VAL A 35 -0.88 -30.69 -41.85
C VAL A 35 0.51 -30.62 -42.45
N ALA A 36 0.90 -31.74 -43.06
CA ALA A 36 2.15 -31.98 -43.74
C ALA A 36 2.20 -31.30 -45.13
N ALA A 37 3.43 -31.17 -45.63
CA ALA A 37 3.87 -30.52 -46.87
C ALA A 37 3.28 -31.10 -48.17
N PRO A 38 3.51 -30.40 -49.29
CA PRO A 38 3.97 -31.05 -50.51
C PRO A 38 5.33 -30.53 -50.98
N ALA A 39 6.14 -31.47 -51.50
CA ALA A 39 7.40 -31.23 -52.18
C ALA A 39 7.16 -30.72 -53.61
N ILE A 40 7.99 -29.79 -54.07
CA ILE A 40 8.17 -29.50 -55.49
C ILE A 40 9.68 -29.45 -55.77
N SER A 41 10.11 -30.25 -56.74
CA SER A 41 11.47 -30.38 -57.24
C SER A 41 11.50 -29.92 -58.71
N ALA A 42 12.37 -28.98 -59.04
CA ALA A 42 12.93 -28.70 -60.38
C ALA A 42 13.98 -27.58 -60.22
N ALA A 43 15.27 -27.87 -60.36
CA ALA A 43 16.07 -27.87 -61.59
C ALA A 43 16.66 -26.50 -61.97
N GLY A 44 17.97 -26.36 -61.70
CA GLY A 44 18.97 -25.77 -62.60
C GLY A 44 19.00 -24.25 -62.80
N THR A 45 20.03 -23.59 -62.26
CA THR A 45 21.12 -22.96 -63.05
C THR A 45 22.14 -22.33 -62.10
N SER A 46 23.41 -22.61 -62.36
CA SER A 46 24.56 -22.04 -61.65
C SER A 46 25.08 -20.85 -62.46
N PRO A 47 25.18 -19.63 -61.89
CA PRO A 47 26.07 -18.62 -62.39
C PRO A 47 27.31 -18.49 -61.50
N GLU A 48 28.40 -18.42 -62.23
CA GLU A 48 29.81 -18.21 -61.90
C GLU A 48 30.06 -16.98 -61.01
N ALA A 49 31.10 -17.09 -60.19
CA ALA A 49 31.41 -16.23 -59.05
C ALA A 49 31.86 -14.81 -59.42
N SER A 50 31.46 -13.83 -58.60
CA SER A 50 32.23 -12.60 -58.36
C SER A 50 32.35 -12.41 -56.85
N ALA A 51 33.55 -12.68 -56.32
CA ALA A 51 33.88 -12.53 -54.92
C ALA A 51 34.09 -11.04 -54.57
N THR A 52 33.03 -10.37 -54.13
CA THR A 52 33.15 -9.09 -53.42
C THR A 52 33.66 -9.38 -52.01
N ALA A 53 34.87 -8.90 -51.68
CA ALA A 53 35.44 -9.01 -50.35
C ALA A 53 34.49 -8.39 -49.31
N VAL A 54 33.99 -9.20 -48.40
CA VAL A 54 33.20 -8.76 -47.24
C VAL A 54 34.14 -7.99 -46.30
N PRO A 55 33.83 -6.74 -45.91
CA PRO A 55 34.60 -6.07 -44.88
C PRO A 55 34.49 -6.91 -43.61
N THR A 56 35.64 -7.33 -43.08
CA THR A 56 35.72 -7.99 -41.79
C THR A 56 35.26 -7.00 -40.73
N ALA A 57 34.05 -7.21 -40.20
CA ALA A 57 33.54 -6.44 -39.08
C ALA A 57 34.48 -6.65 -37.89
N SER A 58 35.02 -5.55 -37.35
CA SER A 58 35.78 -5.59 -36.09
C SER A 58 34.89 -6.22 -35.01
N PRO A 59 35.44 -7.12 -34.18
CA PRO A 59 34.70 -7.68 -33.06
C PRO A 59 34.16 -6.55 -32.16
N PRO A 60 32.92 -6.67 -31.64
CA PRO A 60 32.35 -5.65 -30.77
C PRO A 60 33.29 -5.42 -29.58
N GLN A 61 33.66 -4.17 -29.38
CA GLN A 61 34.48 -3.79 -28.23
C GLN A 61 33.71 -4.15 -26.95
N PRO A 62 34.34 -4.82 -25.96
CA PRO A 62 33.70 -5.11 -24.70
C PRO A 62 33.12 -3.83 -24.09
N PRO A 63 31.90 -3.87 -23.53
CA PRO A 63 31.33 -2.70 -22.88
C PRO A 63 32.31 -2.17 -21.83
N ALA A 64 32.52 -0.86 -21.85
CA ALA A 64 33.38 -0.21 -20.87
C ALA A 64 32.87 -0.54 -19.46
N PRO A 65 33.76 -0.77 -18.47
CA PRO A 65 33.35 -1.03 -17.09
C PRO A 65 32.42 0.08 -16.59
N GLU A 66 31.26 -0.31 -16.07
CA GLU A 66 30.32 0.62 -15.46
C GLU A 66 31.02 1.32 -14.28
N ALA A 67 30.92 2.65 -14.22
CA ALA A 67 31.49 3.41 -13.12
C ALA A 67 30.85 2.96 -11.79
N PRO A 68 31.63 2.77 -10.72
CA PRO A 68 31.08 2.34 -9.44
C PRO A 68 30.06 3.35 -8.93
N ALA A 69 28.96 2.84 -8.36
CA ALA A 69 27.93 3.69 -7.75
C ALA A 69 28.57 4.62 -6.69
N PRO A 70 28.09 5.87 -6.55
CA PRO A 70 28.56 6.78 -5.51
C PRO A 70 28.49 6.15 -4.12
N ALA A 71 29.35 6.57 -3.20
CA ALA A 71 29.25 6.11 -1.81
C ALA A 71 27.92 6.61 -1.18
N PRO A 72 27.17 5.76 -0.45
CA PRO A 72 25.93 6.16 0.21
C PRO A 72 26.11 7.39 1.10
N GLN A 73 25.27 8.41 0.93
CA GLN A 73 25.25 9.63 1.74
C GLN A 73 23.99 9.68 2.61
N PRO A 74 23.99 10.45 3.72
CA PRO A 74 22.76 10.76 4.44
C PRO A 74 21.69 11.33 3.51
N PHE A 75 20.46 10.83 3.65
CA PHE A 75 19.30 11.25 2.87
C PHE A 75 18.13 11.52 3.81
N VAL A 76 17.33 12.55 3.50
CA VAL A 76 16.17 12.96 4.28
C VAL A 76 15.03 13.29 3.32
N LEU A 77 13.84 12.79 3.62
CA LEU A 77 12.60 13.15 2.95
C LEU A 77 11.48 13.26 3.98
N ASN A 78 10.76 14.38 4.01
CA ASN A 78 9.60 14.57 4.87
C ASN A 78 8.55 15.40 4.14
N LEU A 79 7.31 14.88 4.10
CA LEU A 79 6.17 15.52 3.45
C LEU A 79 5.44 16.49 4.39
N TYR A 80 5.71 16.44 5.69
CA TYR A 80 4.94 17.16 6.69
C TYR A 80 5.14 18.68 6.64
N GLU A 81 4.03 19.40 6.66
CA GLU A 81 3.93 20.82 6.93
C GLU A 81 3.04 21.13 8.15
N GLU A 82 3.20 22.33 8.71
CA GLU A 82 2.37 22.80 9.81
C GLU A 82 0.89 22.82 9.40
N GLY A 83 0.04 22.11 10.14
CA GLY A 83 -1.40 22.01 9.86
C GLY A 83 -1.84 20.69 9.20
N ASP A 84 -0.90 19.80 8.83
CA ASP A 84 -1.25 18.49 8.28
C ASP A 84 -1.81 17.52 9.32
N PHE A 85 -1.38 17.68 10.57
CA PHE A 85 -1.79 16.82 11.67
C PHE A 85 -3.26 17.04 12.07
N VAL A 86 -3.98 15.95 12.26
CA VAL A 86 -5.35 15.95 12.79
C VAL A 86 -5.49 14.85 13.83
N PRO A 87 -5.90 15.16 15.08
CA PRO A 87 -6.14 14.13 16.08
C PRO A 87 -7.42 13.34 15.75
N GLN A 88 -7.51 12.12 16.27
CA GLN A 88 -8.76 11.36 16.22
C GLN A 88 -9.79 11.97 17.20
N TYR A 89 -11.02 12.13 16.74
CA TYR A 89 -12.11 12.66 17.56
C TYR A 89 -12.72 11.63 18.51
N THR A 90 -12.55 10.34 18.23
CA THR A 90 -12.99 9.24 19.09
C THR A 90 -11.95 8.12 19.09
N PHE A 91 -12.00 7.22 20.09
CA PHE A 91 -10.99 6.16 20.25
C PHE A 91 -10.90 5.19 19.06
N ASP A 92 -11.99 5.03 18.32
CA ASP A 92 -12.10 4.08 17.20
C ASP A 92 -11.80 4.69 15.83
N TRP A 93 -11.46 5.99 15.78
CA TRP A 93 -11.33 6.77 14.54
C TRP A 93 -9.88 6.97 14.07
N CYS A 94 -8.92 6.21 14.62
CA CYS A 94 -7.51 6.33 14.25
C CYS A 94 -7.26 6.17 12.74
N VAL A 95 -7.96 5.24 12.06
CA VAL A 95 -7.88 5.08 10.60
C VAL A 95 -8.44 6.30 9.86
N ALA A 96 -9.59 6.83 10.28
CA ALA A 96 -10.20 7.98 9.63
C ALA A 96 -9.34 9.25 9.76
N ALA A 97 -8.77 9.49 10.95
CA ALA A 97 -7.80 10.54 11.17
C ALA A 97 -6.54 10.34 10.30
N SER A 98 -6.05 9.10 10.20
CA SER A 98 -4.91 8.77 9.34
C SER A 98 -5.19 9.00 7.86
N ILE A 99 -6.43 8.77 7.39
CA ILE A 99 -6.83 9.12 6.01
C ILE A 99 -6.84 10.64 5.80
N GLN A 100 -7.34 11.41 6.76
CA GLN A 100 -7.31 12.89 6.67
C GLN A 100 -5.88 13.42 6.60
N MET A 101 -5.00 12.93 7.47
CA MET A 101 -3.57 13.30 7.47
C MET A 101 -2.89 12.89 6.16
N ALA A 102 -3.16 11.68 5.66
CA ALA A 102 -2.62 11.24 4.37
C ALA A 102 -3.09 12.14 3.23
N TYR A 103 -4.36 12.52 3.21
CA TYR A 103 -4.83 13.48 2.21
C TYR A 103 -4.14 14.84 2.41
N ASN A 104 -3.97 15.37 3.63
CA ASN A 104 -3.30 16.66 3.88
C ASN A 104 -1.87 16.67 3.32
N LEU A 105 -1.09 15.63 3.65
CA LEU A 105 0.32 15.45 3.22
C LEU A 105 0.54 15.31 1.71
N THR A 106 -0.53 15.15 0.91
CA THR A 106 -0.43 14.92 -0.54
C THR A 106 -0.92 16.09 -1.38
N ARG A 107 -1.42 17.17 -0.76
CA ARG A 107 -1.99 18.30 -1.51
C ARG A 107 -0.97 19.42 -1.67
N PRO A 108 -1.13 20.23 -2.71
CA PRO A 108 -0.48 21.53 -2.77
C PRO A 108 -0.99 22.45 -1.66
N ASN A 109 -0.08 23.23 -1.07
CA ASN A 109 -0.27 24.09 0.11
C ASN A 109 -1.42 25.12 0.00
N SER A 110 -1.96 25.34 -1.21
CA SER A 110 -3.10 26.23 -1.49
C SER A 110 -4.47 25.56 -1.44
N SER A 111 -4.56 24.24 -1.25
CA SER A 111 -5.81 23.47 -1.43
C SER A 111 -6.65 23.29 -0.15
N GLY A 112 -6.25 23.92 0.96
CA GLY A 112 -6.91 23.79 2.26
C GLY A 112 -6.71 22.42 2.93
N THR A 113 -6.82 22.36 4.26
CA THR A 113 -6.64 21.14 5.05
C THR A 113 -7.98 20.51 5.42
N TRP A 114 -8.02 19.18 5.46
CA TRP A 114 -9.10 18.46 6.11
C TRP A 114 -8.76 18.37 7.58
N ALA A 115 -9.58 19.02 8.42
CA ALA A 115 -9.46 18.95 9.88
C ALA A 115 -10.83 18.75 10.57
N GLY A 116 -11.91 18.66 9.80
CA GLY A 116 -13.27 18.62 10.34
C GLY A 116 -13.68 17.27 10.91
N ARG A 117 -14.41 17.30 12.04
CA ARG A 117 -15.00 16.11 12.67
C ARG A 117 -16.01 15.39 11.78
N GLU A 118 -16.84 16.14 11.05
CA GLU A 118 -17.84 15.59 10.13
C GLU A 118 -17.17 14.80 9.01
N GLN A 119 -16.12 15.38 8.40
CA GLN A 119 -15.31 14.68 7.41
C GLN A 119 -14.67 13.42 7.99
N GLN A 120 -14.20 13.45 9.24
CA GLN A 120 -13.60 12.27 9.90
C GLN A 120 -14.65 11.19 10.16
N ASN A 121 -15.90 11.57 10.47
CA ASN A 121 -17.02 10.64 10.61
C ASN A 121 -17.30 9.92 9.29
N GLU A 122 -17.42 10.67 8.18
CA GLU A 122 -17.66 10.10 6.85
C GLU A 122 -16.56 9.10 6.45
N LEU A 123 -15.29 9.47 6.66
CA LEU A 123 -14.16 8.60 6.38
C LEU A 123 -14.14 7.35 7.27
N TRP A 124 -14.58 7.47 8.52
CA TRP A 124 -14.75 6.33 9.42
C TRP A 124 -15.85 5.39 8.91
N ASP A 125 -17.02 5.92 8.55
CA ASP A 125 -18.14 5.15 8.00
C ASP A 125 -17.72 4.41 6.73
N MET A 126 -17.04 5.11 5.80
CA MET A 126 -16.46 4.51 4.60
C MET A 126 -15.46 3.41 4.95
N ALA A 127 -14.47 3.68 5.80
CA ALA A 127 -13.43 2.70 6.09
C ALA A 127 -14.00 1.46 6.79
N ARG A 128 -14.99 1.65 7.68
CA ARG A 128 -15.71 0.56 8.34
C ARG A 128 -16.53 -0.27 7.36
N ALA A 129 -17.26 0.36 6.45
CA ALA A 129 -18.05 -0.34 5.44
C ALA A 129 -17.18 -1.20 4.49
N ARG A 130 -15.90 -0.83 4.33
CA ARG A 130 -14.93 -1.51 3.46
C ARG A 130 -14.05 -2.51 4.22
N SER A 131 -14.20 -2.56 5.54
CA SER A 131 -13.49 -3.50 6.39
C SER A 131 -14.29 -4.79 6.55
N SER A 132 -13.79 -5.90 6.02
CA SER A 132 -14.29 -7.23 6.40
C SER A 132 -13.72 -7.65 7.76
N ASN A 133 -14.52 -8.30 8.62
CA ASN A 133 -14.06 -8.83 9.90
C ASN A 133 -13.19 -7.82 10.67
N ALA A 134 -13.80 -6.76 11.19
CA ALA A 134 -13.10 -5.71 11.91
C ALA A 134 -13.76 -5.44 13.26
N PHE A 135 -12.95 -5.36 14.33
CA PHE A 135 -13.43 -5.10 15.67
C PHE A 135 -13.27 -3.64 16.07
N ASN A 136 -14.38 -3.02 16.42
CA ASN A 136 -14.54 -1.65 16.92
C ASN A 136 -13.94 -0.50 16.07
N GLY A 137 -13.03 -0.75 15.12
CA GLY A 137 -12.47 0.23 14.17
C GLY A 137 -12.33 -0.32 12.75
N ALA A 138 -11.86 0.48 11.80
CA ALA A 138 -11.60 -0.02 10.44
C ALA A 138 -10.30 -0.86 10.39
N ASN A 139 -10.21 -1.79 9.46
CA ASN A 139 -9.02 -2.59 9.22
C ASN A 139 -8.15 -1.96 8.10
N PRO A 140 -6.89 -2.42 7.90
CA PRO A 140 -6.00 -1.87 6.88
C PRO A 140 -6.53 -1.96 5.44
N LEU A 141 -7.34 -2.97 5.11
CA LEU A 141 -7.93 -3.10 3.77
C LEU A 141 -8.96 -2.00 3.52
N GLY A 142 -9.83 -1.74 4.49
CA GLY A 142 -10.78 -0.62 4.43
C GLY A 142 -10.06 0.74 4.37
N TRP A 143 -8.95 0.89 5.10
CA TRP A 143 -8.11 2.08 5.02
C TRP A 143 -7.55 2.30 3.60
N ALA A 144 -6.85 1.32 3.04
CA ALA A 144 -6.27 1.41 1.70
C ALA A 144 -7.34 1.70 0.64
N GLN A 145 -8.48 1.01 0.73
CA GLN A 145 -9.59 1.20 -0.20
C GLN A 145 -10.15 2.63 -0.14
N VAL A 146 -10.34 3.20 1.06
CA VAL A 146 -10.86 4.57 1.16
C VAL A 146 -9.85 5.58 0.64
N LEU A 147 -8.54 5.44 0.92
CA LEU A 147 -7.52 6.31 0.33
C LEU A 147 -7.59 6.34 -1.21
N ASN A 148 -7.92 5.19 -1.82
CA ASN A 148 -8.11 5.09 -3.27
C ASN A 148 -9.41 5.77 -3.71
N GLU A 149 -10.52 5.54 -3.00
CA GLU A 149 -11.83 6.12 -3.31
C GLU A 149 -11.83 7.67 -3.18
N VAL A 150 -11.07 8.22 -2.23
CA VAL A 150 -10.97 9.68 -2.04
C VAL A 150 -9.86 10.36 -2.84
N GLY A 151 -9.22 9.63 -3.77
CA GLY A 151 -8.25 10.20 -4.72
C GLY A 151 -6.83 10.42 -4.20
N VAL A 152 -6.46 9.83 -3.05
CA VAL A 152 -5.08 9.89 -2.51
C VAL A 152 -4.21 8.78 -3.10
N GLY A 153 -4.83 7.68 -3.56
CA GLY A 153 -4.17 6.48 -4.04
C GLY A 153 -3.57 6.50 -5.44
N PRO A 154 -3.06 5.34 -5.93
CA PRO A 154 -3.32 4.02 -5.36
C PRO A 154 -2.48 3.63 -4.13
N TYR A 155 -3.14 2.91 -3.21
CA TYR A 155 -2.60 2.22 -2.03
C TYR A 155 -3.02 0.76 -2.02
N GLU A 156 -2.15 -0.08 -1.47
CA GLU A 156 -2.39 -1.48 -1.17
C GLU A 156 -2.04 -1.81 0.29
N VAL A 157 -2.41 -3.00 0.73
CA VAL A 157 -2.00 -3.52 2.04
C VAL A 157 -0.94 -4.58 1.83
N VAL A 158 0.23 -4.38 2.45
CA VAL A 158 1.29 -5.38 2.48
C VAL A 158 1.56 -5.83 3.91
N SER A 159 2.10 -7.04 4.04
CA SER A 159 2.55 -7.58 5.32
C SER A 159 3.92 -8.19 5.14
N ILE A 160 4.88 -7.67 5.90
CA ILE A 160 6.30 -7.99 5.76
C ILE A 160 6.76 -8.69 7.04
N ALA A 161 7.53 -9.77 6.91
CA ALA A 161 7.93 -10.58 8.05
C ALA A 161 9.02 -9.91 8.90
N ASP A 162 9.96 -9.21 8.24
CA ASP A 162 11.10 -8.56 8.88
C ASP A 162 10.84 -7.07 9.11
N TYR A 163 11.26 -6.58 10.28
CA TYR A 163 11.05 -5.19 10.68
C TYR A 163 11.84 -4.21 9.80
N ASN A 164 13.12 -4.49 9.55
CA ASN A 164 14.00 -3.62 8.79
C ASN A 164 13.64 -3.63 7.30
N GLU A 165 13.16 -4.75 6.79
CA GLU A 165 12.54 -4.82 5.46
C GLU A 165 11.24 -4.00 5.40
N ALA A 166 10.39 -4.02 6.43
CA ALA A 166 9.19 -3.20 6.46
C ALA A 166 9.51 -1.70 6.42
N LEU A 167 10.51 -1.25 7.20
CA LEU A 167 10.96 0.14 7.16
C LEU A 167 11.53 0.55 5.80
N ARG A 168 12.36 -0.31 5.20
CA ARG A 168 12.90 -0.06 3.85
C ARG A 168 11.81 -0.01 2.79
N THR A 169 10.85 -0.94 2.82
CA THR A 169 9.71 -0.92 1.89
C THR A 169 8.88 0.34 2.03
N ALA A 170 8.58 0.77 3.26
CA ALA A 170 7.87 2.01 3.53
C ALA A 170 8.63 3.24 3.00
N ALA A 171 9.91 3.39 3.35
CA ALA A 171 10.74 4.50 2.92
C ALA A 171 10.89 4.56 1.39
N ASN A 172 11.07 3.41 0.74
CA ASN A 172 11.17 3.33 -0.72
C ASN A 172 9.86 3.75 -1.39
N ALA A 173 8.70 3.29 -0.90
CA ALA A 173 7.39 3.67 -1.43
C ALA A 173 7.11 5.17 -1.25
N LEU A 174 7.46 5.74 -0.10
CA LEU A 174 7.35 7.17 0.17
C LEU A 174 8.22 7.98 -0.82
N ALA A 175 9.49 7.59 -0.99
CA ALA A 175 10.40 8.25 -1.91
C ALA A 175 10.00 8.13 -3.38
N ALA A 176 9.46 6.98 -3.79
CA ALA A 176 9.05 6.73 -5.17
C ALA A 176 7.74 7.43 -5.55
N THR A 177 6.82 7.59 -4.59
CA THR A 177 5.47 8.09 -4.87
C THR A 177 5.20 9.50 -4.37
N GLY A 178 6.05 10.03 -3.49
CA GLY A 178 5.79 11.32 -2.82
C GLY A 178 4.55 11.30 -1.92
N ARG A 179 4.17 10.13 -1.41
CA ARG A 179 2.97 9.95 -0.58
C ARG A 179 3.28 9.23 0.72
N PRO A 180 2.55 9.53 1.81
CA PRO A 180 2.83 8.96 3.11
C PRO A 180 2.47 7.47 3.20
N VAL A 181 3.03 6.78 4.18
CA VAL A 181 2.77 5.34 4.42
C VAL A 181 1.93 5.17 5.68
N GLY A 182 0.91 4.33 5.64
CA GLY A 182 0.18 3.93 6.84
C GLY A 182 0.90 2.83 7.59
N LEU A 183 1.12 3.01 8.89
CA LEU A 183 1.71 2.01 9.79
C LEU A 183 0.62 1.40 10.67
N VAL A 184 0.53 0.07 10.65
CA VAL A 184 -0.46 -0.68 11.45
C VAL A 184 0.17 -1.03 12.80
N MET A 185 -0.11 -0.20 13.80
CA MET A 185 0.55 -0.20 15.11
C MET A 185 -0.11 -1.16 16.11
N TRP A 186 0.62 -1.50 17.17
CA TRP A 186 0.11 -2.21 18.35
C TRP A 186 -0.55 -3.56 18.01
N SER A 187 0.11 -4.32 17.12
CA SER A 187 -0.39 -5.58 16.55
C SER A 187 -1.76 -5.41 15.88
N GLY A 188 -1.95 -4.30 15.17
CA GLY A 188 -3.17 -3.96 14.42
C GLY A 188 -4.33 -3.44 15.27
N ARG A 189 -4.03 -2.77 16.38
CA ARG A 189 -5.04 -2.08 17.21
C ARG A 189 -5.04 -0.58 16.99
N HIS A 190 -4.09 -0.05 16.23
CA HIS A 190 -3.94 1.39 16.01
C HIS A 190 -3.30 1.70 14.66
N ALA A 191 -3.43 2.94 14.23
CA ALA A 191 -2.99 3.43 12.93
C ALA A 191 -2.18 4.71 13.10
N TRP A 192 -0.95 4.72 12.60
CA TRP A 192 -0.10 5.91 12.49
C TRP A 192 0.22 6.19 11.02
N VAL A 193 0.63 7.42 10.71
CA VAL A 193 1.10 7.81 9.38
C VAL A 193 2.59 8.11 9.43
N MET A 194 3.37 7.50 8.55
CA MET A 194 4.75 7.87 8.28
C MET A 194 4.77 8.99 7.24
N SER A 195 5.17 10.19 7.67
CA SER A 195 5.25 11.38 6.82
C SER A 195 6.64 11.57 6.19
N GLY A 196 7.66 10.90 6.72
CA GLY A 196 9.03 11.06 6.26
C GLY A 196 10.00 10.05 6.88
N PHE A 197 11.25 10.10 6.43
CA PHE A 197 12.34 9.28 6.96
C PHE A 197 13.72 9.93 6.76
N GLN A 198 14.67 9.38 7.50
CA GLN A 198 16.10 9.57 7.30
C GLN A 198 16.74 8.22 6.95
N SER A 199 17.75 8.24 6.07
CA SER A 199 18.49 7.05 5.70
C SER A 199 19.96 7.32 5.41
N VAL A 200 20.76 6.26 5.38
CA VAL A 200 22.06 6.23 4.72
C VAL A 200 21.88 5.59 3.34
N GLY A 201 22.04 6.42 2.31
CA GLY A 201 21.72 6.11 0.92
C GLY A 201 20.32 6.59 0.52
N ASP A 202 20.23 7.31 -0.60
CA ASP A 202 18.96 7.63 -1.26
C ASP A 202 18.34 6.33 -1.81
N PRO A 203 17.10 5.95 -1.44
CA PRO A 203 16.45 4.73 -1.93
C PRO A 203 16.37 4.61 -3.45
N ARG A 204 16.36 5.75 -4.16
CA ARG A 204 16.28 5.80 -5.64
C ARG A 204 17.60 5.44 -6.31
N ILE A 205 18.72 5.50 -5.59
CA ILE A 205 20.07 5.26 -6.10
C ILE A 205 20.68 4.00 -5.44
N HIS A 206 20.39 3.78 -4.16
CA HIS A 206 20.95 2.71 -3.34
C HIS A 206 19.85 1.75 -2.88
N PRO A 207 19.62 0.60 -3.55
CA PRO A 207 18.56 -0.33 -3.17
C PRO A 207 18.78 -1.03 -1.82
N ARG A 208 19.99 -0.92 -1.24
CA ARG A 208 20.36 -1.45 0.08
C ARG A 208 20.61 -0.34 1.11
N PHE A 209 19.87 0.76 1.00
CA PHE A 209 19.90 1.84 1.99
C PHE A 209 19.46 1.36 3.38
N GLU A 210 19.90 2.08 4.42
CA GLU A 210 19.53 1.83 5.81
C GLU A 210 18.67 2.97 6.32
N VAL A 211 17.48 2.68 6.86
CA VAL A 211 16.61 3.68 7.50
C VAL A 211 17.12 3.96 8.91
N THR A 212 17.44 5.21 9.19
CA THR A 212 17.98 5.67 10.48
C THR A 212 16.96 6.44 11.32
N GLY A 213 15.84 6.86 10.73
CA GLY A 213 14.75 7.49 11.46
C GLY A 213 13.47 7.60 10.63
N VAL A 214 12.33 7.73 11.31
CA VAL A 214 10.99 7.77 10.72
C VAL A 214 10.20 8.93 11.35
N ASN A 215 9.74 9.88 10.54
CA ASN A 215 8.80 10.91 11.00
C ASN A 215 7.39 10.34 11.03
N VAL A 216 6.70 10.47 12.16
CA VAL A 216 5.39 9.85 12.39
C VAL A 216 4.33 10.85 12.84
N LEU A 217 3.08 10.53 12.51
CA LEU A 217 1.87 11.19 13.00
C LEU A 217 0.99 10.15 13.70
N ASP A 218 0.88 10.26 15.02
CA ASP A 218 -0.04 9.46 15.82
C ASP A 218 -1.34 10.26 16.08
N PRO A 219 -2.49 9.84 15.52
CA PRO A 219 -3.74 10.57 15.71
C PRO A 219 -4.21 10.60 17.18
N LEU A 220 -3.64 9.79 18.06
CA LEU A 220 -3.98 9.76 19.49
C LEU A 220 -3.25 10.84 20.31
N TYR A 221 -2.25 11.54 19.75
CA TYR A 221 -1.60 12.65 20.43
C TYR A 221 -2.61 13.74 20.86
N PRO A 222 -2.51 14.33 22.07
CA PRO A 222 -1.41 14.22 23.05
C PRO A 222 -1.57 13.09 24.08
N TYR A 223 -2.46 12.13 23.83
CA TYR A 223 -2.66 10.99 24.72
C TYR A 223 -1.67 9.87 24.39
N GLY A 224 -2.06 8.62 24.64
CA GLY A 224 -1.23 7.46 24.38
C GLY A 224 -1.91 6.18 24.85
N SER A 225 -1.14 5.12 24.94
CA SER A 225 -1.57 3.82 25.43
C SER A 225 -0.93 3.52 26.77
N GLY A 226 -1.72 3.05 27.75
CA GLY A 226 -1.16 2.50 28.98
C GLY A 226 -0.27 1.27 28.75
N GLN A 227 -0.47 0.53 27.64
CA GLN A 227 0.33 -0.64 27.29
C GLN A 227 1.56 -0.29 26.44
N TRP A 228 1.41 0.63 25.47
CA TRP A 228 2.43 0.90 24.45
C TRP A 228 3.21 2.20 24.66
N GLY A 229 2.79 3.04 25.61
CA GLY A 229 3.45 4.30 25.95
C GLY A 229 2.74 5.53 25.37
N PRO A 230 3.30 6.74 25.59
CA PRO A 230 2.75 7.98 25.10
C PRO A 230 2.79 8.05 23.57
N SER A 231 1.82 8.74 22.97
CA SER A 231 1.86 9.12 21.57
C SER A 231 2.95 10.18 21.36
N PRO A 232 3.82 10.05 20.35
CA PRO A 232 4.78 11.09 20.02
C PRO A 232 4.07 12.35 19.55
N ALA A 233 4.71 13.52 19.73
CA ALA A 233 4.21 14.76 19.14
C ALA A 233 4.18 14.65 17.60
N PRO A 234 3.29 15.37 16.91
CA PRO A 234 3.23 15.33 15.46
C PRO A 234 4.58 15.63 14.82
N ASN A 235 4.93 14.86 13.79
CA ASN A 235 6.17 14.95 13.03
C ASN A 235 7.46 14.63 13.82
N THR A 236 7.32 14.00 14.99
CA THR A 236 8.51 13.55 15.74
C THR A 236 9.27 12.50 14.93
N LEU A 237 10.59 12.68 14.83
CA LEU A 237 11.50 11.68 14.30
C LEU A 237 11.71 10.57 15.34
N GLN A 238 11.28 9.36 15.04
CA GLN A 238 11.54 8.16 15.83
C GLN A 238 12.75 7.42 15.27
N SER A 239 13.66 6.98 16.13
CA SER A 239 14.64 5.96 15.77
C SER A 239 13.94 4.61 15.48
N PRO A 240 14.56 3.71 14.71
CA PRO A 240 14.04 2.36 14.51
C PRO A 240 13.75 1.62 15.82
N ASP A 241 14.59 1.79 16.85
CA ASP A 241 14.42 1.15 18.15
C ASP A 241 13.24 1.71 18.96
N GLU A 242 12.99 3.02 18.87
CA GLU A 242 11.82 3.63 19.52
C GLU A 242 10.53 3.19 18.84
N LEU A 243 10.51 3.20 17.50
CA LEU A 243 9.36 2.78 16.72
C LEU A 243 9.06 1.29 16.94
N ALA A 244 10.07 0.43 17.08
CA ALA A 244 9.93 -1.01 17.29
C ALA A 244 9.18 -1.38 18.59
N ARG A 245 9.12 -0.46 19.56
CA ARG A 245 8.33 -0.65 20.79
C ARG A 245 6.84 -0.66 20.54
N GLN A 246 6.39 -0.05 19.44
CA GLN A 246 4.97 0.16 19.14
C GLN A 246 4.55 -0.43 17.78
N PHE A 247 5.44 -0.38 16.78
CA PHE A 247 5.25 -1.05 15.50
C PHE A 247 5.74 -2.49 15.63
N VAL A 248 4.80 -3.37 15.98
CA VAL A 248 5.07 -4.78 16.27
C VAL A 248 4.26 -5.68 15.36
N VAL A 249 4.74 -6.90 15.18
CA VAL A 249 4.07 -7.93 14.38
C VAL A 249 2.60 -8.07 14.80
N ARG A 250 1.73 -8.07 13.81
CA ARG A 250 0.35 -8.49 13.96
C ARG A 250 0.25 -9.98 13.65
N GLU A 251 -0.53 -10.70 14.46
CA GLU A 251 -0.98 -12.06 14.16
C GLU A 251 -2.48 -12.06 13.80
N PRO A 252 -2.93 -13.00 12.95
CA PRO A 252 -4.35 -13.23 12.68
C PRO A 252 -5.14 -13.45 13.98
N ARG A 253 -6.33 -12.85 14.06
CA ARG A 253 -7.26 -13.02 15.19
C ARG A 253 -8.63 -13.45 14.71
N ARG A 254 -9.46 -14.05 15.58
CA ARG A 254 -10.82 -14.55 15.23
C ARG A 254 -11.65 -13.57 14.39
N TRP A 255 -11.59 -12.30 14.75
CA TRP A 255 -12.34 -11.19 14.18
C TRP A 255 -11.56 -10.39 13.12
N SER A 256 -10.49 -10.92 12.52
CA SER A 256 -9.70 -10.31 11.44
C SER A 256 -8.73 -11.34 10.81
N SER A 257 -9.20 -12.58 10.67
CA SER A 257 -8.38 -13.74 10.27
C SER A 257 -7.86 -13.68 8.83
N ALA A 258 -8.49 -12.86 8.00
CA ALA A 258 -8.10 -12.68 6.59
C ALA A 258 -6.84 -11.83 6.42
N LEU A 259 -6.38 -11.13 7.47
CA LEU A 259 -5.15 -10.34 7.39
C LEU A 259 -3.94 -11.21 7.77
N PRO A 260 -2.89 -11.26 6.93
CA PRO A 260 -1.71 -12.09 7.17
C PRO A 260 -0.90 -11.62 8.39
N THR A 261 -0.03 -12.50 8.88
CA THR A 261 0.95 -12.18 9.92
C THR A 261 2.04 -11.25 9.37
N GLY A 262 2.49 -10.29 10.17
CA GLY A 262 3.67 -9.48 9.89
C GLY A 262 3.56 -8.02 10.34
N TYR A 263 4.55 -7.23 9.95
CA TYR A 263 4.55 -5.78 9.99
C TYR A 263 3.69 -5.28 8.82
N MET A 264 2.49 -4.83 9.14
CA MET A 264 1.53 -4.43 8.12
C MET A 264 1.66 -2.95 7.77
N LEU A 265 1.61 -2.67 6.48
CA LEU A 265 1.66 -1.32 5.93
C LEU A 265 0.45 -1.09 5.02
N VAL A 266 -0.06 0.14 5.04
CA VAL A 266 -0.92 0.68 3.96
C VAL A 266 -0.01 1.48 3.06
N LEU A 267 0.40 0.86 1.95
CA LEU A 267 1.55 1.25 1.15
C LEU A 267 1.10 1.97 -0.13
N PRO A 268 1.57 3.19 -0.42
CA PRO A 268 1.33 3.83 -1.70
C PRO A 268 2.13 3.11 -2.80
N VAL A 269 1.50 2.88 -3.95
CA VAL A 269 2.14 2.21 -5.09
C VAL A 269 2.16 3.11 -6.30
N ALA A 270 3.23 3.09 -7.09
CA ALA A 270 3.25 3.84 -8.34
C ALA A 270 2.07 3.39 -9.22
N THR A 271 1.33 4.34 -9.77
CA THR A 271 0.39 4.03 -10.84
C THR A 271 1.25 3.53 -11.99
N GLY A 272 1.16 2.24 -12.33
CA GLY A 272 2.00 1.69 -13.40
C GLY A 272 1.93 2.59 -14.62
N ASP A 273 3.09 2.96 -15.16
CA ASP A 273 3.20 3.77 -16.37
C ASP A 273 2.47 3.02 -17.50
N GLY A 274 1.20 3.35 -17.69
CA GLY A 274 0.57 3.20 -18.98
C GLY A 274 1.39 4.07 -19.91
N VAL A 275 2.24 3.42 -20.70
CA VAL A 275 2.94 3.99 -21.85
C VAL A 275 2.05 5.07 -22.48
N ARG A 276 2.47 6.33 -22.34
CA ARG A 276 2.01 7.43 -23.18
C ARG A 276 3.12 7.79 -24.13
#